data_AF-A0A949Y2Z0-F1
#
_entry.id   AF-A0A949Y2Z0-F1
#
_cell.length_a   1.000
_cell.length_b   1.000
_cell.length_c   1.000
_cell.angle_alpha   90.00
_cell.angle_beta   90.00
_cell.angle_gamma   90.00
#
_symmetry.space_group_name_H-M   'P 1'
#
loop_
_entity.id
_entity.type
_entity.pdbx_description
1 polymer ?
#
loop_
_entity_poly.entity_id
_entity_poly.type
_entity_poly.pdbx_seq_one_letter_code
_entity_poly.pdbx_strand_id
1 'polypeptide(L)'
;MISAAAIVSFIVFVCVFGGALVGISLSALIPQQHLDGESKDVVRGGMAVVATMVALVLGLLIASAKGFFDTQTNELTQMSADVVLVDRMLAHYGPGSAPARAILKAQVVKVLSDMWSRSPSQTPVNPGTERPEPLYDSVEGLAPKTDDQRTAKAQALEVLVEMGRLRWLMYAQRSTHVPNALIGALAIWLVLVSLTSGLFTRPNATVIASFFLSALAVASAMWLILEMYAPYSGWIRVSDAALRAALAQLGT
;
A
#
# COMPACT_ATOMS: atom_id res chain seq x y z
N MET A 1 -17.03 7.00 -4.03
CA MET A 1 -16.54 7.31 -2.67
C MET A 1 -15.12 7.84 -2.81
N ILE A 2 -14.81 9.00 -2.26
CA ILE A 2 -13.47 9.59 -2.28
C ILE A 2 -12.61 8.83 -1.26
N SER A 3 -11.42 8.34 -1.66
CA SER A 3 -10.54 7.61 -0.72
C SER A 3 -9.89 8.57 0.27
N ALA A 4 -9.54 8.10 1.47
CA ALA A 4 -8.83 8.91 2.47
C ALA A 4 -7.52 9.47 1.91
N ALA A 5 -6.81 8.69 1.08
CA ALA A 5 -5.64 9.13 0.34
C ALA A 5 -5.93 10.35 -0.54
N ALA A 6 -7.04 10.34 -1.29
CA ALA A 6 -7.44 11.47 -2.13
C ALA A 6 -7.75 12.73 -1.31
N ILE A 7 -8.35 12.58 -0.13
CA ILE A 7 -8.62 13.70 0.79
C ILE A 7 -7.31 14.32 1.27
N VAL A 8 -6.39 13.49 1.79
CA VAL A 8 -5.09 13.98 2.30
C VAL A 8 -4.29 14.66 1.19
N SER A 9 -4.20 14.06 0.01
CA SER A 9 -3.49 14.64 -1.13
C SER A 9 -4.11 15.95 -1.61
N PHE A 10 -5.45 16.07 -1.57
CA PHE A 10 -6.13 17.32 -1.88
C PHE A 10 -5.85 18.41 -0.83
N ILE A 11 -5.80 18.06 0.46
CA ILE A 11 -5.40 19.01 1.51
C ILE A 11 -3.95 19.48 1.26
N VAL A 12 -3.03 18.56 0.98
CA VAL A 12 -1.64 18.90 0.64
C VAL A 12 -1.58 19.82 -0.57
N PHE A 13 -2.36 19.54 -1.63
CA PHE A 13 -2.47 20.41 -2.80
C PHE A 13 -2.87 21.84 -2.43
N VAL A 14 -3.97 21.98 -1.68
CA VAL A 14 -4.50 23.30 -1.26
C VAL A 14 -3.49 24.03 -0.38
N CYS A 15 -2.84 23.34 0.56
CA CYS A 15 -1.84 23.95 1.43
C CYS A 15 -0.60 24.40 0.66
N VAL A 16 -0.09 23.59 -0.27
CA VAL A 16 1.12 23.89 -1.06
C VAL A 16 0.85 25.03 -2.03
N PHE A 17 -0.24 24.95 -2.80
CA PHE A 17 -0.63 26.00 -3.73
C PHE A 17 -1.03 27.29 -3.01
N GLY A 18 -1.83 27.17 -1.94
CA GLY A 18 -2.21 28.28 -1.09
C GLY A 18 -1.01 28.94 -0.41
N GLY A 19 -0.02 28.16 0.03
CA GLY A 19 1.25 28.67 0.58
C GLY A 19 1.98 29.55 -0.42
N ALA A 20 2.07 29.15 -1.69
CA ALA A 20 2.65 29.98 -2.74
C ALA A 20 1.87 31.28 -2.97
N LEU A 21 0.53 31.23 -3.02
CA LEU A 21 -0.32 32.42 -3.19
C LEU A 21 -0.23 33.38 -1.99
N VAL A 22 -0.16 32.83 -0.78
CA VAL A 22 0.06 33.60 0.45
C VAL A 22 1.44 34.25 0.41
N GLY A 23 2.48 33.53 -0.02
CA GLY A 23 3.82 34.08 -0.23
C GLY A 23 3.82 35.25 -1.21
N ILE A 24 3.17 35.09 -2.37
CA ILE A 24 2.99 36.17 -3.35
C ILE A 24 2.28 37.38 -2.73
N SER A 25 1.22 37.15 -1.96
CA SER A 25 0.46 38.22 -1.31
C SER A 25 1.28 38.95 -0.25
N LEU A 26 2.04 38.22 0.58
CA LEU A 26 2.97 38.81 1.55
C LEU A 26 4.07 39.62 0.86
N SER A 27 4.56 39.17 -0.30
CA SER A 27 5.59 39.90 -1.05
C SER A 27 5.14 41.30 -1.46
N ALA A 28 3.85 41.50 -1.67
CA ALA A 28 3.27 42.80 -2.01
C ALA A 28 3.12 43.73 -0.79
N LEU A 29 3.10 43.18 0.43
CA LEU A 29 2.97 43.96 1.68
C LEU A 29 4.32 44.32 2.34
N ILE A 30 5.40 43.62 2.02
CA ILE A 30 6.69 43.81 2.70
C ILE A 30 7.43 45.04 2.11
N PRO A 31 7.80 46.03 2.95
CA PRO A 31 8.60 47.19 2.52
C PRO A 31 9.97 46.76 1.97
N GLN A 32 10.44 47.44 0.92
CA GLN A 32 11.66 47.08 0.17
C GLN A 32 12.93 46.93 1.04
N GLN A 33 12.96 47.55 2.23
CA GLN A 33 14.08 47.50 3.17
C GLN A 33 14.32 46.12 3.83
N HIS A 34 13.31 45.22 3.87
CA HIS A 34 13.48 43.84 4.39
C HIS A 34 13.69 42.81 3.26
N LEU A 35 13.69 43.25 2.01
CA LEU A 35 13.91 42.44 0.80
C LEU A 35 15.26 42.79 0.14
N ASP A 36 16.25 43.19 0.95
CA ASP A 36 17.59 43.47 0.45
C ASP A 36 18.21 42.18 -0.13
N GLY A 37 19.04 42.32 -1.16
CA GLY A 37 19.52 41.20 -1.98
C GLY A 37 20.21 40.12 -1.13
N GLU A 38 21.00 40.52 -0.16
CA GLU A 38 21.76 39.63 0.73
C GLU A 38 20.83 38.78 1.63
N SER A 39 19.80 39.38 2.21
CA SER A 39 18.81 38.65 3.03
C SER A 39 18.02 37.64 2.19
N LYS A 40 17.66 38.01 0.96
CA LYS A 40 16.95 37.14 0.02
C LYS A 40 17.78 35.92 -0.36
N ASP A 41 19.07 36.12 -0.61
CA ASP A 41 19.99 35.05 -0.99
C ASP A 41 20.23 34.06 0.15
N VAL A 42 20.36 34.55 1.40
CA VAL A 42 20.45 33.69 2.59
C VAL A 42 19.19 32.83 2.75
N VAL A 43 18.00 33.43 2.66
CA VAL A 43 16.74 32.69 2.79
C VAL A 43 16.56 31.69 1.64
N ARG A 44 16.90 32.06 0.40
CA ARG A 44 16.89 31.13 -0.74
C ARG A 44 17.86 29.98 -0.57
N GLY A 45 19.07 30.25 -0.08
CA GLY A 45 20.07 29.22 0.23
C GLY A 45 19.55 28.22 1.27
N GLY A 46 18.99 28.73 2.37
CA GLY A 46 18.36 27.88 3.40
C GLY A 46 17.20 27.04 2.86
N MET A 47 16.32 27.64 2.06
CA MET A 47 15.18 26.92 1.47
C MET A 47 15.59 25.95 0.37
N ALA A 48 16.71 26.15 -0.30
CA ALA A 48 17.27 25.17 -1.22
C ALA A 48 17.66 23.88 -0.48
N VAL A 49 18.25 23.98 0.71
CA VAL A 49 18.55 22.82 1.57
C VAL A 49 17.27 22.10 2.03
N VAL A 50 16.23 22.85 2.39
CA VAL A 50 14.92 22.26 2.73
C VAL A 50 14.31 21.55 1.52
N ALA A 51 14.38 22.15 0.33
CA ALA A 51 13.86 21.59 -0.90
C ALA A 51 14.56 20.28 -1.31
N THR A 52 15.89 20.20 -1.16
CA THR A 52 16.63 18.95 -1.43
C THR A 52 16.27 17.86 -0.43
N MET A 53 16.12 18.21 0.85
CA MET A 53 15.65 17.27 1.88
C MET A 53 14.25 16.75 1.57
N VAL A 54 13.32 17.64 1.17
CA VAL A 54 11.96 17.27 0.73
C VAL A 54 12.00 16.31 -0.45
N ALA A 55 12.82 16.60 -1.46
CA ALA A 55 12.95 15.75 -2.65
C ALA A 55 13.46 14.34 -2.29
N LEU A 56 14.47 14.24 -1.41
CA LEU A 56 15.00 12.96 -0.94
C LEU A 56 13.96 12.17 -0.13
N VAL A 57 13.31 12.80 0.84
CA VAL A 57 12.30 12.15 1.69
C VAL A 57 11.11 11.68 0.85
N LEU A 58 10.63 12.52 -0.09
CA LEU A 58 9.54 12.15 -0.99
C LEU A 58 9.95 10.96 -1.87
N GLY A 59 11.16 10.95 -2.43
CA GLY A 59 11.69 9.83 -3.21
C GLY A 59 11.79 8.53 -2.41
N LEU A 60 12.31 8.60 -1.18
CA LEU A 60 12.38 7.45 -0.27
C LEU A 60 10.98 6.91 0.09
N LEU A 61 10.01 7.80 0.31
CA LEU A 61 8.63 7.40 0.60
C LEU A 61 7.98 6.70 -0.59
N ILE A 62 8.19 7.19 -1.81
CA ILE A 62 7.71 6.50 -3.02
C ILE A 62 8.34 5.12 -3.13
N ALA A 63 9.66 5.02 -2.95
CA ALA A 63 10.37 3.74 -3.01
C ALA A 63 9.90 2.76 -1.92
N SER A 64 9.67 3.25 -0.70
CA SER A 64 9.18 2.43 0.41
C SER A 64 7.73 1.96 0.19
N ALA A 65 6.86 2.86 -0.29
CA ALA A 65 5.48 2.52 -0.64
C ALA A 65 5.43 1.45 -1.74
N LYS A 66 6.28 1.62 -2.77
CA LYS A 66 6.44 0.61 -3.82
C LYS A 66 6.96 -0.72 -3.28
N GLY A 67 8.01 -0.70 -2.47
CA GLY A 67 8.56 -1.91 -1.86
C GLY A 67 7.50 -2.67 -1.06
N PHE A 68 6.71 -1.96 -0.26
CA PHE A 68 5.60 -2.55 0.49
C PHE A 68 4.54 -3.19 -0.43
N PHE A 69 4.11 -2.47 -1.48
CA PHE A 69 3.13 -2.97 -2.44
C PHE A 69 3.65 -4.22 -3.19
N ASP A 70 4.92 -4.22 -3.60
CA ASP A 70 5.56 -5.35 -4.28
C ASP A 70 5.68 -6.55 -3.33
N THR A 71 6.04 -6.34 -2.05
CA THR A 71 6.05 -7.41 -1.02
C THR A 71 4.67 -8.04 -0.87
N GLN A 72 3.61 -7.24 -0.71
CA GLN A 72 2.24 -7.76 -0.57
C GLN A 72 1.76 -8.52 -1.83
N THR A 73 2.22 -8.09 -3.01
CA THR A 73 1.96 -8.80 -4.28
C THR A 73 2.67 -10.16 -4.33
N ASN A 74 3.93 -10.20 -3.90
CA ASN A 74 4.73 -11.43 -3.87
C ASN A 74 4.19 -12.43 -2.84
N GLU A 75 3.83 -11.98 -1.63
CA GLU A 75 3.25 -12.82 -0.58
C GLU A 75 1.91 -13.43 -1.05
N LEU A 76 1.05 -12.66 -1.71
CA LEU A 76 -0.18 -13.21 -2.29
C LEU A 76 0.10 -14.23 -3.41
N THR A 77 1.12 -13.96 -4.24
CA THR A 77 1.52 -14.86 -5.32
C THR A 77 2.04 -16.18 -4.76
N GLN A 78 2.87 -16.12 -3.71
CA GLN A 78 3.34 -17.30 -2.98
C GLN A 78 2.17 -18.08 -2.40
N MET A 79 1.25 -17.41 -1.68
CA MET A 79 0.07 -18.06 -1.10
C MET A 79 -0.80 -18.74 -2.17
N SER A 80 -0.90 -18.15 -3.37
CA SER A 80 -1.61 -18.74 -4.51
C SER A 80 -0.91 -20.00 -5.04
N ALA A 81 0.43 -20.03 -5.05
CA ALA A 81 1.19 -21.20 -5.43
C ALA A 81 1.07 -22.33 -4.39
N ASP A 82 1.12 -22.00 -3.10
CA ASP A 82 0.98 -22.95 -2.00
C ASP A 82 -0.40 -23.62 -2.00
N VAL A 83 -1.47 -22.87 -2.33
CA VAL A 83 -2.81 -23.41 -2.57
C VAL A 83 -2.79 -24.53 -3.62
N VAL A 84 -2.12 -24.31 -4.76
CA VAL A 84 -2.01 -25.32 -5.82
C VAL A 84 -1.19 -26.51 -5.34
N LEU A 85 -0.12 -26.27 -4.58
CA LEU A 85 0.76 -27.31 -4.07
C LEU A 85 0.02 -28.24 -3.09
N VAL A 86 -0.75 -27.67 -2.15
CA VAL A 86 -1.61 -28.43 -1.24
C VAL A 86 -2.62 -29.27 -2.03
N ASP A 87 -3.29 -28.69 -3.03
CA ASP A 87 -4.24 -29.44 -3.86
C ASP A 87 -3.60 -30.63 -4.57
N ARG A 88 -2.37 -30.46 -5.10
CA ARG A 88 -1.60 -31.53 -5.73
C ARG A 88 -1.19 -32.62 -4.74
N MET A 89 -0.78 -32.26 -3.52
CA MET A 89 -0.46 -33.23 -2.47
C MET A 89 -1.70 -34.02 -2.05
N LEU A 90 -2.85 -33.34 -1.91
CA LEU A 90 -4.12 -34.00 -1.63
C LEU A 90 -4.57 -34.87 -2.80
N ALA A 91 -4.35 -34.47 -4.05
CA ALA A 91 -4.62 -35.32 -5.21
C ALA A 91 -3.76 -36.59 -5.19
N HIS A 92 -2.47 -36.47 -4.83
CA HIS A 92 -1.56 -37.61 -4.69
C HIS A 92 -1.95 -38.56 -3.55
N TYR A 93 -2.52 -38.04 -2.45
CA TYR A 93 -3.09 -38.85 -1.37
C TYR A 93 -4.22 -39.78 -1.87
N GLY A 94 -4.96 -39.34 -2.90
CA GLY A 94 -6.04 -40.09 -3.52
C GLY A 94 -7.45 -39.70 -3.04
N PRO A 95 -8.50 -40.47 -3.37
CA PRO A 95 -9.90 -40.05 -3.22
C PRO A 95 -10.35 -39.78 -1.78
N GLY A 96 -9.62 -40.29 -0.78
CA GLY A 96 -9.88 -40.01 0.64
C GLY A 96 -9.70 -38.54 1.03
N SER A 97 -9.01 -37.73 0.22
CA SER A 97 -8.79 -36.29 0.46
C SER A 97 -9.85 -35.39 -0.19
N ALA A 98 -10.83 -35.94 -0.92
CA ALA A 98 -11.82 -35.16 -1.66
C ALA A 98 -12.56 -34.11 -0.79
N PRO A 99 -12.96 -34.40 0.46
CA PRO A 99 -13.54 -33.39 1.35
C PRO A 99 -12.58 -32.23 1.65
N ALA A 100 -11.30 -32.51 1.90
CA ALA A 100 -10.28 -31.49 2.16
C ALA A 100 -10.03 -30.60 0.93
N ARG A 101 -9.97 -31.19 -0.27
CA ARG A 101 -9.87 -30.44 -1.54
C ARG A 101 -11.07 -29.52 -1.77
N ALA A 102 -12.29 -29.98 -1.43
CA ALA A 102 -13.49 -29.16 -1.52
C ALA A 102 -13.45 -27.97 -0.55
N ILE A 103 -12.97 -28.18 0.68
CA ILE A 103 -12.78 -27.11 1.68
C ILE A 103 -11.76 -26.09 1.19
N LEU A 104 -10.60 -26.53 0.68
CA LEU A 104 -9.57 -25.66 0.11
C LEU A 104 -10.14 -24.77 -0.99
N LYS A 105 -10.86 -25.36 -1.95
CA LYS A 105 -11.51 -24.62 -3.04
C LYS A 105 -12.53 -23.60 -2.51
N ALA A 106 -13.36 -23.99 -1.55
CA ALA A 106 -14.34 -23.09 -0.94
C ALA A 106 -13.69 -21.91 -0.22
N GLN A 107 -12.57 -22.14 0.48
CA GLN A 107 -11.81 -21.08 1.14
C GLN A 107 -11.21 -20.10 0.13
N VAL A 108 -10.61 -20.60 -0.97
CA VAL A 108 -10.05 -19.75 -2.02
C VAL A 108 -11.13 -18.89 -2.68
N VAL A 109 -12.31 -19.47 -2.96
CA VAL A 109 -13.46 -18.73 -3.48
C VAL A 109 -13.93 -17.65 -2.51
N LYS A 110 -14.03 -17.97 -1.21
CA LYS A 110 -14.41 -17.02 -0.16
C LYS A 110 -13.41 -15.86 -0.06
N VAL A 111 -12.11 -16.15 -0.03
CA VAL A 111 -11.06 -15.11 0.01
C VAL A 111 -11.13 -14.20 -1.21
N LEU A 112 -11.31 -14.78 -2.39
CA LEU A 112 -11.45 -14.02 -3.64
C LEU A 112 -12.69 -13.11 -3.62
N SER A 113 -13.83 -13.60 -3.10
CA SER A 113 -15.04 -12.79 -2.97
C SER A 113 -14.88 -11.70 -1.93
N ASP A 114 -14.32 -12.00 -0.77
CA ASP A 114 -14.25 -11.06 0.35
C ASP A 114 -13.26 -9.93 0.04
N MET A 115 -12.07 -10.26 -0.46
CA MET A 115 -11.01 -9.27 -0.73
C MET A 115 -11.26 -8.40 -1.96
N TRP A 116 -11.87 -8.93 -3.02
CA TRP A 116 -12.12 -8.19 -4.27
C TRP A 116 -13.57 -7.74 -4.46
N SER A 117 -14.46 -7.95 -3.48
CA SER A 117 -15.80 -7.33 -3.52
C SER A 117 -15.70 -5.80 -3.49
N ARG A 118 -16.53 -5.11 -4.28
CA ARG A 118 -16.57 -3.64 -4.35
C ARG A 118 -17.18 -2.98 -3.10
N SER A 119 -17.61 -3.75 -2.09
CA SER A 119 -18.24 -3.19 -0.89
C SER A 119 -17.19 -2.74 0.14
N PRO A 120 -17.14 -1.44 0.48
CA PRO A 120 -16.12 -0.86 1.37
C PRO A 120 -16.34 -1.16 2.86
N SER A 121 -17.23 -2.08 3.21
CA SER A 121 -17.68 -2.33 4.58
C SER A 121 -17.09 -3.58 5.23
N GLN A 122 -16.20 -4.31 4.56
CA GLN A 122 -15.58 -5.48 5.18
C GLN A 122 -14.38 -5.05 6.00
N THR A 123 -14.58 -4.94 7.31
CA THR A 123 -13.50 -5.00 8.30
C THR A 123 -12.55 -6.13 7.91
N PRO A 124 -11.23 -5.88 7.89
CA PRO A 124 -10.23 -6.92 7.68
C PRO A 124 -10.55 -8.15 8.53
N VAL A 125 -10.65 -9.31 7.88
CA VAL A 125 -10.84 -10.58 8.59
C VAL A 125 -9.64 -10.76 9.50
N ASN A 126 -9.85 -10.67 10.81
CA ASN A 126 -8.80 -10.95 11.79
C ASN A 126 -8.55 -12.46 11.78
N PRO A 127 -7.34 -12.91 11.39
CA PRO A 127 -7.04 -14.33 11.27
C PRO A 127 -7.23 -15.11 12.58
N GLY A 128 -7.20 -14.43 13.75
CA GLY A 128 -7.44 -15.04 15.06
C GLY A 128 -8.91 -15.13 15.49
N THR A 129 -9.85 -14.55 14.74
CA THR A 129 -11.31 -14.64 15.03
C THR A 129 -12.03 -15.67 14.17
N GLU A 130 -11.39 -16.15 13.10
CA GLU A 130 -11.89 -17.30 12.36
C GLU A 130 -11.57 -18.58 13.15
N ARG A 131 -12.55 -19.48 13.21
CA ARG A 131 -12.46 -20.84 13.77
C ARG A 131 -11.16 -21.53 13.29
N PRO A 132 -10.53 -22.44 14.06
CA PRO A 132 -9.36 -23.21 13.62
C PRO A 132 -9.53 -23.65 12.17
N GLU A 133 -8.49 -23.40 11.38
CA GLU A 133 -8.53 -23.40 9.92
C GLU A 133 -9.16 -24.71 9.44
N PRO A 134 -10.41 -24.70 8.92
CA PRO A 134 -11.17 -25.93 8.70
C PRO A 134 -10.50 -26.87 7.67
N LEU A 135 -9.57 -26.33 6.89
CA LEU A 135 -8.71 -27.08 6.01
C LEU A 135 -7.62 -27.86 6.77
N TYR A 136 -6.96 -27.26 7.76
CA TYR A 136 -5.94 -27.92 8.57
C TYR A 136 -6.53 -29.13 9.30
N ASP A 137 -7.64 -28.93 10.02
CA ASP A 137 -8.34 -30.00 10.75
C ASP A 137 -8.79 -31.13 9.80
N SER A 138 -9.25 -30.78 8.59
CA SER A 138 -9.67 -31.76 7.60
C SER A 138 -8.50 -32.58 7.02
N VAL A 139 -7.32 -31.98 6.88
CA VAL A 139 -6.11 -32.70 6.42
C VAL A 139 -5.53 -33.53 7.56
N GLU A 140 -5.53 -33.02 8.79
CA GLU A 140 -5.10 -33.75 9.98
C GLU A 140 -6.00 -34.97 10.24
N GLY A 141 -7.30 -34.86 9.98
CA GLY A 141 -8.26 -35.97 10.10
C GLY A 141 -8.10 -37.10 9.07
N LEU A 142 -7.23 -36.96 8.06
CA LEU A 142 -6.98 -38.01 7.08
C LEU A 142 -6.32 -39.24 7.74
N ALA A 143 -6.81 -40.44 7.39
CA ALA A 143 -6.32 -41.73 7.91
C ALA A 143 -5.47 -42.46 6.85
N PRO A 144 -4.16 -42.13 6.73
CA PRO A 144 -3.28 -42.72 5.72
C PRO A 144 -3.12 -44.23 5.94
N LYS A 145 -3.19 -45.00 4.85
CA LYS A 145 -3.03 -46.46 4.84
C LYS A 145 -1.69 -46.91 4.25
N THR A 146 -1.05 -46.05 3.46
CA THR A 146 0.25 -46.30 2.83
C THR A 146 1.28 -45.26 3.26
N ASP A 147 2.56 -45.55 3.07
CA ASP A 147 3.63 -44.60 3.37
C ASP A 147 3.62 -43.39 2.42
N ASP A 148 3.21 -43.57 1.17
CA ASP A 148 2.99 -42.47 0.22
C ASP A 148 1.88 -41.52 0.72
N GLN A 149 0.78 -42.07 1.25
CA GLN A 149 -0.30 -41.28 1.86
C GLN A 149 0.16 -40.56 3.13
N ARG A 150 0.99 -41.20 3.96
CA ARG A 150 1.59 -40.55 5.13
C ARG A 150 2.46 -39.37 4.72
N THR A 151 3.28 -39.56 3.70
CA THR A 151 4.19 -38.52 3.18
C THR A 151 3.42 -37.36 2.57
N ALA A 152 2.43 -37.63 1.72
CA ALA A 152 1.58 -36.61 1.11
C ALA A 152 0.80 -35.79 2.16
N LYS A 153 0.27 -36.45 3.20
CA LYS A 153 -0.39 -35.78 4.33
C LYS A 153 0.58 -34.88 5.10
N ALA A 154 1.78 -35.38 5.41
CA ALA A 154 2.78 -34.62 6.15
C ALA A 154 3.21 -33.36 5.39
N GLN A 155 3.50 -33.48 4.09
CA GLN A 155 3.86 -32.36 3.24
C GLN A 155 2.71 -31.34 3.12
N ALA A 156 1.47 -31.80 2.98
CA ALA A 156 0.32 -30.90 2.92
C ALA A 156 0.16 -30.10 4.23
N LEU A 157 0.33 -30.75 5.40
CA LEU A 157 0.27 -30.06 6.70
C LEU A 157 1.41 -29.06 6.87
N GLU A 158 2.62 -29.37 6.40
CA GLU A 158 3.76 -28.45 6.42
C GLU A 158 3.45 -27.17 5.64
N VAL A 159 2.99 -27.30 4.39
CA VAL A 159 2.62 -26.15 3.56
C VAL A 159 1.47 -25.35 4.19
N LEU A 160 0.49 -26.02 4.80
CA LEU A 160 -0.61 -25.32 5.48
C LEU A 160 -0.14 -24.48 6.68
N VAL A 161 0.85 -24.97 7.45
CA VAL A 161 1.45 -24.20 8.54
C VAL A 161 2.21 -22.98 7.99
N GLU A 162 2.93 -23.14 6.88
CA GLU A 162 3.61 -22.02 6.21
C GLU A 162 2.62 -20.97 5.70
N MET A 163 1.52 -21.39 5.07
CA MET A 163 0.43 -20.51 4.66
C MET A 163 -0.17 -19.75 5.84
N GLY A 164 -0.40 -20.42 6.97
CA GLY A 164 -0.88 -19.79 8.21
C GLY A 164 0.10 -18.73 8.72
N ARG A 165 1.41 -19.04 8.73
CA ARG A 165 2.47 -18.09 9.11
C ARG A 165 2.51 -16.89 8.18
N LEU A 166 2.42 -17.10 6.87
CA LEU A 166 2.40 -16.03 5.87
C LEU A 166 1.16 -15.14 6.02
N ARG A 167 0.00 -15.73 6.28
CA ARG A 167 -1.25 -15.00 6.57
C ARG A 167 -1.11 -14.09 7.79
N TRP A 168 -0.50 -14.59 8.87
CA TRP A 168 -0.22 -13.80 10.08
C TRP A 168 0.81 -12.69 9.81
N LEU A 169 1.83 -12.97 9.00
CA LEU A 169 2.82 -11.98 8.61
C LEU A 169 2.17 -10.84 7.81
N MET A 170 1.36 -11.15 6.80
CA MET A 170 0.60 -10.16 6.02
C MET A 170 -0.30 -9.30 6.92
N TYR A 171 -0.96 -9.92 7.91
CA TYR A 171 -1.78 -9.20 8.88
C TYR A 171 -0.96 -8.26 9.77
N ALA A 172 0.17 -8.72 10.29
CA ALA A 172 1.06 -7.91 11.13
C ALA A 172 1.64 -6.71 10.35
N GLN A 173 2.08 -6.95 9.10
CA GLN A 173 2.63 -5.93 8.21
C GLN A 173 1.62 -4.84 7.84
N ARG A 174 0.30 -5.12 7.84
CA ARG A 174 -0.73 -4.08 7.61
C ARG A 174 -0.65 -2.93 8.61
N SER A 175 -0.12 -3.16 9.81
CA SER A 175 0.03 -2.12 10.83
C SER A 175 1.19 -1.15 10.51
N THR A 176 2.07 -1.52 9.57
CA THR A 176 3.20 -0.72 9.12
C THR A 176 2.74 0.32 8.09
N HIS A 177 2.02 1.33 8.55
CA HIS A 177 1.72 2.51 7.76
C HIS A 177 2.85 3.54 7.90
N VAL A 178 2.97 4.43 6.90
CA VAL A 178 3.83 5.61 7.04
C VAL A 178 3.37 6.39 8.28
N PRO A 179 4.29 6.77 9.19
CA PRO A 179 3.92 7.58 10.33
C PRO A 179 3.24 8.87 9.87
N ASN A 180 2.04 9.15 10.37
CA ASN A 180 1.30 10.37 10.05
C ASN A 180 2.12 11.64 10.36
N ALA A 181 2.99 11.56 11.37
CA ALA A 181 3.93 12.63 11.70
C ALA A 181 4.92 12.95 10.56
N LEU A 182 5.39 11.93 9.82
CA LEU A 182 6.30 12.12 8.70
C LEU A 182 5.61 12.78 7.51
N ILE A 183 4.37 12.36 7.20
CA ILE A 183 3.55 13.00 6.16
C ILE A 183 3.26 14.46 6.54
N GLY A 184 2.90 14.72 7.80
CA GLY A 184 2.65 16.06 8.31
C GLY A 184 3.89 16.96 8.23
N ALA A 185 5.05 16.46 8.66
CA ALA A 185 6.32 17.18 8.54
C ALA A 185 6.67 17.51 7.08
N LEU A 186 6.54 16.53 6.18
CA LEU A 186 6.80 16.72 4.76
C LEU A 186 5.85 17.75 4.14
N ALA A 187 4.57 17.72 4.49
CA ALA A 187 3.59 18.70 4.05
C ALA A 187 3.95 20.12 4.54
N ILE A 188 4.38 20.26 5.80
CA ILE A 188 4.85 21.54 6.35
C ILE A 188 6.07 22.05 5.56
N TRP A 189 7.06 21.20 5.30
CA TRP A 189 8.25 21.59 4.54
C TRP A 189 7.91 22.01 3.11
N LEU A 190 6.99 21.31 2.44
CA LEU A 190 6.50 21.66 1.10
C LEU A 190 5.79 23.02 1.09
N VAL A 191 4.97 23.31 2.10
CA VAL A 191 4.30 24.60 2.27
C VAL A 191 5.33 25.71 2.48
N LEU A 192 6.35 25.48 3.33
CA LEU A 192 7.43 26.44 3.55
C LEU A 192 8.18 26.75 2.25
N VAL A 193 8.59 25.71 1.49
CA VAL A 193 9.28 25.88 0.20
C VAL A 193 8.42 26.67 -0.78
N SER A 194 7.12 26.38 -0.83
CA SER A 194 6.18 27.06 -1.72
C SER A 194 5.94 28.51 -1.31
N LEU A 195 5.80 28.77 -0.01
CA LEU A 195 5.62 30.10 0.55
C LEU A 195 6.83 30.98 0.27
N THR A 196 8.04 30.50 0.55
CA THR A 196 9.26 31.27 0.28
C THR A 196 9.48 31.49 -1.22
N SER A 197 9.14 30.51 -2.04
CA SER A 197 9.19 30.67 -3.49
C SER A 197 8.24 31.77 -3.94
N GLY A 198 6.98 31.75 -3.46
CA GLY A 198 5.99 32.79 -3.76
C GLY A 198 6.43 34.17 -3.30
N LEU A 199 6.99 34.28 -2.09
CA LEU A 199 7.47 35.51 -1.47
C LEU A 199 8.50 36.28 -2.31
N PHE A 200 9.28 35.56 -3.11
CA PHE A 200 10.42 36.11 -3.83
C PHE A 200 10.22 36.23 -5.34
N THR A 201 8.98 36.03 -5.81
CA THR A 201 8.60 36.12 -7.23
C THR A 201 7.87 37.43 -7.54
N ARG A 202 7.86 37.82 -8.82
CA ARG A 202 6.91 38.84 -9.30
C ARG A 202 5.65 38.12 -9.79
N PRO A 203 4.45 38.52 -9.34
CA PRO A 203 3.22 37.85 -9.74
C PRO A 203 2.95 38.05 -11.23
N ASN A 204 2.88 36.95 -11.97
CA ASN A 204 2.37 36.90 -13.33
C ASN A 204 1.64 35.56 -13.54
N ALA A 205 0.85 35.47 -14.62
CA ALA A 205 0.06 34.27 -14.90
C ALA A 205 0.92 33.01 -15.02
N THR A 206 2.11 33.10 -15.62
CA THR A 206 3.04 31.98 -15.79
C THR A 206 3.55 31.43 -14.46
N VAL A 207 3.88 32.30 -13.50
CA VAL A 207 4.33 31.93 -12.15
C VAL A 207 3.20 31.25 -11.37
N ILE A 208 1.98 31.75 -11.48
CA ILE A 208 0.82 31.13 -10.81
C ILE A 208 0.55 29.74 -11.42
N ALA A 209 0.60 29.62 -12.75
CA ALA A 209 0.42 28.35 -13.44
C ALA A 209 1.53 27.33 -13.08
N SER A 210 2.78 27.76 -12.94
CA SER A 210 3.87 26.87 -12.55
C SER A 210 3.72 26.39 -11.10
N PHE A 211 3.30 27.24 -10.17
CA PHE A 211 3.00 26.83 -8.80
C PHE A 211 1.83 25.84 -8.74
N PHE A 212 0.77 26.08 -9.53
CA PHE A 212 -0.36 25.16 -9.63
C PHE A 212 0.08 23.78 -10.11
N LEU A 213 0.85 23.72 -11.20
CA LEU A 213 1.34 22.46 -11.77
C LEU A 213 2.30 21.73 -10.82
N SER A 214 3.15 22.48 -10.11
CA SER A 214 4.08 21.91 -9.12
C SER A 214 3.32 21.34 -7.93
N ALA A 215 2.32 22.06 -7.40
CA ALA A 215 1.47 21.58 -6.32
C ALA A 215 0.68 20.33 -6.76
N LEU A 216 0.21 20.29 -8.00
CA LEU A 216 -0.48 19.12 -8.55
C LEU A 216 0.45 17.90 -8.64
N ALA A 217 1.69 18.08 -9.10
CA ALA A 217 2.68 17.01 -9.14
C ALA A 217 2.98 16.45 -7.75
N VAL A 218 3.22 17.32 -6.77
CA VAL A 218 3.45 16.94 -5.36
C VAL A 218 2.25 16.20 -4.78
N ALA A 219 1.03 16.70 -5.00
CA ALA A 219 -0.19 16.06 -4.54
C ALA A 219 -0.41 14.69 -5.18
N SER A 220 -0.08 14.54 -6.47
CA SER A 220 -0.15 13.25 -7.16
C SER A 220 0.85 12.24 -6.60
N ALA A 221 2.08 12.67 -6.28
CA ALA A 221 3.07 11.83 -5.63
C ALA A 221 2.62 11.39 -4.23
N MET A 222 2.07 12.32 -3.44
CA MET A 222 1.49 12.01 -2.13
C MET A 222 0.34 11.01 -2.25
N TRP A 223 -0.52 11.18 -3.24
CA TRP A 223 -1.62 10.27 -3.50
C TRP A 223 -1.11 8.86 -3.83
N LEU A 224 -0.13 8.74 -4.73
CA LEU A 224 0.47 7.45 -5.08
C LEU A 224 1.08 6.76 -3.85
N ILE A 225 1.83 7.49 -3.01
CA ILE A 225 2.39 6.95 -1.77
C ILE A 225 1.28 6.34 -0.91
N LEU A 226 0.26 7.14 -0.58
CA LEU A 226 -0.82 6.71 0.32
C LEU A 226 -1.64 5.56 -0.27
N GLU A 227 -1.88 5.56 -1.58
CA GLU A 227 -2.63 4.52 -2.26
C GLU A 227 -1.87 3.19 -2.26
N MET A 228 -0.54 3.21 -2.45
CA MET A 228 0.30 2.02 -2.44
C MET A 228 0.44 1.39 -1.03
N TYR A 229 0.35 2.19 0.03
CA TYR A 229 0.25 1.68 1.41
C TYR A 229 -1.12 1.07 1.76
N ALA A 230 -2.08 1.12 0.83
CA ALA A 230 -3.42 0.57 1.00
C ALA A 230 -3.71 -0.56 -0.04
N PRO A 231 -2.86 -1.59 -0.17
CA PRO A 231 -2.74 -2.49 -1.34
C PRO A 231 -3.99 -3.33 -1.68
N TYR A 232 -4.89 -3.54 -0.72
CA TYR A 232 -6.14 -4.28 -0.93
C TYR A 232 -7.37 -3.38 -1.03
N SER A 233 -7.18 -2.07 -1.00
CA SER A 233 -8.23 -1.07 -1.06
C SER A 233 -7.88 0.01 -2.07
N GLY A 234 -8.79 0.95 -2.32
CA GLY A 234 -8.49 2.07 -3.23
C GLY A 234 -8.52 1.68 -4.72
N TRP A 235 -7.68 2.33 -5.52
CA TRP A 235 -7.60 2.32 -6.97
C TRP A 235 -6.42 1.47 -7.44
N ILE A 236 -5.28 1.57 -6.76
CA ILE A 236 -4.10 0.74 -7.02
C ILE A 236 -4.17 -0.46 -6.08
N ARG A 237 -4.67 -1.58 -6.59
CA ARG A 237 -4.83 -2.82 -5.82
C ARG A 237 -3.89 -3.91 -6.32
N VAL A 238 -3.50 -4.78 -5.40
CA VAL A 238 -2.90 -6.06 -5.75
C VAL A 238 -3.85 -6.82 -6.67
N SER A 239 -3.30 -7.44 -7.71
CA SER A 239 -4.06 -8.21 -8.69
C SER A 239 -4.56 -9.51 -8.08
N ASP A 240 -5.79 -9.91 -8.41
CA ASP A 240 -6.34 -11.23 -8.09
C ASP A 240 -5.92 -12.32 -9.07
N ALA A 241 -5.11 -11.99 -10.08
CA ALA A 241 -4.76 -12.91 -11.17
C ALA A 241 -4.09 -14.19 -10.68
N ALA A 242 -3.15 -14.10 -9.71
CA ALA A 242 -2.47 -15.27 -9.17
C ALA A 242 -3.45 -16.23 -8.46
N LEU A 243 -4.36 -15.67 -7.64
CA LEU A 243 -5.34 -16.47 -6.91
C LEU A 243 -6.40 -17.06 -7.84
N ARG A 244 -6.82 -16.33 -8.87
CA ARG A 244 -7.71 -16.86 -9.92
C ARG A 244 -7.04 -17.98 -10.73
N ALA A 245 -5.76 -17.82 -11.06
CA ALA A 245 -4.99 -18.86 -11.75
C ALA A 245 -4.85 -20.12 -10.88
N ALA A 246 -4.61 -19.95 -9.58
CA ALA A 246 -4.61 -21.05 -8.62
C ALA A 246 -5.98 -21.76 -8.59
N LEU A 247 -7.07 -21.00 -8.44
CA LEU A 247 -8.43 -21.53 -8.44
C LEU A 247 -8.78 -22.32 -9.71
N ALA A 248 -8.27 -21.89 -10.87
CA ALA A 248 -8.47 -22.58 -12.14
C ALA A 248 -7.74 -23.94 -12.21
N GLN A 249 -6.65 -24.12 -11.44
CA GLN A 249 -5.93 -25.40 -11.34
C GLN A 249 -6.53 -26.34 -10.29
N LEU A 250 -7.32 -25.82 -9.34
CA LEU A 250 -7.92 -26.64 -8.28
C LEU A 250 -8.94 -27.64 -8.84
N GLY A 251 -8.69 -28.93 -8.60
CA GLY A 251 -9.54 -30.03 -9.07
C GLY A 251 -9.10 -30.65 -10.40
N THR A 252 -8.00 -30.16 -10.98
CA THR A 252 -7.24 -30.95 -11.97
C THR A 252 -6.47 -32.07 -11.29
#